data_AF-A0A377WEG2-F1
#
_entry.id   AF-A0A377WEG2-F1
#
_cell.length_a   1.000
_cell.length_b   1.000
_cell.length_c   1.000
_cell.angle_alpha   90.00
_cell.angle_beta   90.00
_cell.angle_gamma   90.00
#
_symmetry.space_group_name_H-M   'P 1'
#
loop_
_entity.id
_entity.type
_entity.pdbx_description
1 polymer ?
#
loop_
_entity_poly.entity_id
_entity_poly.type
_entity_poly.pdbx_seq_one_letter_code
_entity_poly.pdbx_strand_id
1 'polypeptide(L)'
;MSNSDIRVVPGPANYFSHPGSLERLSDFFNADQLSRAVWVYGERALAGAEPFLPAAFHLPEAKKIRFTGHCSERDVAGLVQASGDDRAVVIGVGGGALLDSAKVLARRLGVPLVAIPTIAATCAAWTPLSVWYSDAGQALNFELFDDANFLVLVEPRIILNAPAEYLLAGIGDTLAKWYEAVVLAPQPEALPLTVRLGINGALAIPRRAAGQQRNGAGGPAPRRSDPGVSRCGGGDYRRWRDGWRAGGTLHPGRRRPCGAQRTDGAAADG
;
A
#
# COMPACT_ATOMS: atom_id res chain seq x y z
N MET A 1 16.86 -15.73 36.48
CA MET A 1 16.55 -15.99 35.07
C MET A 1 15.63 -14.88 34.59
N SER A 2 16.16 -13.90 33.86
CA SER A 2 15.37 -12.79 33.30
C SER A 2 14.72 -13.29 32.01
N ASN A 3 13.49 -13.81 32.10
CA ASN A 3 12.63 -13.96 30.91
C ASN A 3 12.14 -12.57 30.53
N SER A 4 13.01 -11.82 29.85
CA SER A 4 12.55 -10.69 29.05
C SER A 4 12.02 -11.30 27.77
N ASP A 5 10.73 -11.65 27.75
CA ASP A 5 10.05 -12.04 26.51
C ASP A 5 10.25 -10.90 25.51
N ILE A 6 11.15 -11.10 24.55
CA ILE A 6 11.46 -10.12 23.51
C ILE A 6 10.16 -9.84 22.78
N ARG A 7 9.66 -8.61 22.92
CA ARG A 7 8.45 -8.15 22.25
C ARG A 7 8.80 -7.82 20.80
N VAL A 8 8.62 -8.81 19.93
CA VAL A 8 8.72 -8.61 18.47
C VAL A 8 7.52 -7.79 18.02
N VAL A 9 7.78 -6.63 17.41
CA VAL A 9 6.76 -5.78 16.78
C VAL A 9 6.85 -6.01 15.27
N PRO A 10 5.76 -6.40 14.60
CA PRO A 10 5.78 -6.60 13.15
C PRO A 10 5.79 -5.24 12.43
N GLY A 11 6.86 -4.98 11.68
CA GLY A 11 7.03 -3.77 10.87
C GLY A 11 8.50 -3.56 10.53
N PRO A 12 8.82 -2.61 9.64
CA PRO A 12 10.20 -2.29 9.31
C PRO A 12 10.97 -1.84 10.55
N ALA A 13 12.26 -2.16 10.61
CA ALA A 13 13.12 -1.77 11.73
C ALA A 13 13.20 -0.25 11.88
N ASN A 14 13.15 0.48 10.76
CA ASN A 14 13.14 1.94 10.71
C ASN A 14 12.13 2.44 9.66
N TYR A 15 11.36 3.48 9.99
CA TYR A 15 10.36 4.08 9.11
C TYR A 15 10.41 5.60 9.18
N PHE A 16 10.56 6.26 8.02
CA PHE A 16 10.51 7.72 7.91
C PHE A 16 9.52 8.13 6.83
N SER A 17 8.58 9.02 7.18
CA SER A 17 7.59 9.56 6.25
C SER A 17 7.45 11.05 6.44
N HIS A 18 8.28 11.80 5.72
CA HIS A 18 8.28 13.27 5.69
C HIS A 18 9.02 13.74 4.43
N PRO A 19 8.81 14.99 3.98
CA PRO A 19 9.64 15.58 2.93
C PRO A 19 11.13 15.50 3.28
N GLY A 20 11.96 15.04 2.34
CA GLY A 20 13.40 14.83 2.52
C GLY A 20 13.76 13.52 3.21
N SER A 21 12.81 12.60 3.43
CA SER A 21 13.08 11.32 4.09
C SER A 21 14.14 10.45 3.41
N LEU A 22 14.34 10.60 2.10
CA LEU A 22 15.32 9.82 1.33
C LEU A 22 16.76 10.15 1.72
N GLU A 23 17.02 11.34 2.26
CA GLU A 23 18.34 11.77 2.76
C GLU A 23 18.77 10.97 4.00
N ARG A 24 17.80 10.41 4.76
CA ARG A 24 18.07 9.58 5.94
C ARG A 24 18.86 8.32 5.60
N LEU A 25 19.00 7.96 4.32
CA LEU A 25 19.83 6.83 3.89
C LEU A 25 21.27 6.92 4.43
N SER A 26 21.86 8.13 4.47
CA SER A 26 23.22 8.35 4.98
C SER A 26 23.37 8.22 6.49
N ASP A 27 22.27 8.21 7.25
CA ASP A 27 22.33 7.98 8.69
C ASP A 27 22.63 6.50 9.02
N PHE A 28 22.33 5.60 8.08
CA PHE A 28 22.43 4.16 8.26
C PHE A 28 23.59 3.52 7.47
N PHE A 29 23.99 4.15 6.36
CA PHE A 29 25.02 3.61 5.48
C PHE A 29 26.06 4.68 5.15
N ASN A 30 27.33 4.31 5.26
CA ASN A 30 28.42 5.18 4.84
C ASN A 30 28.62 5.15 3.31
N ALA A 31 29.46 6.05 2.79
CA ALA A 31 29.71 6.17 1.35
C ALA A 31 30.28 4.89 0.71
N ASP A 32 31.12 4.13 1.44
CA ASP A 32 31.69 2.86 0.96
C ASP A 32 30.62 1.77 0.83
N GLN A 33 29.68 1.69 1.79
CA GLN A 33 28.54 0.78 1.68
C GLN A 33 27.61 1.19 0.53
N LEU A 34 27.36 2.48 0.37
CA LEU A 34 26.47 3.00 -0.66
C LEU A 34 27.05 2.89 -2.08
N SER A 35 28.37 2.90 -2.23
CA SER A 35 29.03 2.59 -3.52
C SER A 35 28.83 1.12 -3.93
N ARG A 36 28.61 0.22 -2.96
CA ARG A 36 28.25 -1.20 -3.18
C ARG A 36 26.74 -1.46 -3.11
N ALA A 37 25.90 -0.43 -3.20
CA ALA A 37 24.45 -0.60 -3.22
C ALA A 37 23.95 -1.20 -4.55
N VAL A 38 22.87 -1.96 -4.47
CA VAL A 38 22.09 -2.39 -5.64
C VAL A 38 20.74 -1.66 -5.63
N TRP A 39 20.58 -0.73 -6.56
CA TRP A 39 19.33 -0.02 -6.81
C TRP A 39 18.48 -0.79 -7.80
N VAL A 40 17.32 -1.26 -7.36
CA VAL A 40 16.32 -1.89 -8.22
C VAL A 40 15.16 -0.91 -8.40
N TYR A 41 14.83 -0.55 -9.63
CA TYR A 41 13.81 0.48 -9.88
C TYR A 41 12.94 0.17 -11.09
N GLY A 42 11.69 0.65 -11.04
CA GLY A 42 10.81 0.73 -12.21
C GLY A 42 11.03 2.05 -12.94
N GLU A 43 10.89 2.07 -14.27
CA GLU A 43 11.18 3.27 -15.07
C GLU A 43 10.29 4.48 -14.70
N ARG A 44 8.97 4.26 -14.61
CA ARG A 44 8.01 5.28 -14.14
C ARG A 44 8.25 5.69 -12.68
N ALA A 45 8.64 4.74 -11.85
CA ALA A 45 8.93 4.98 -10.44
C ALA A 45 10.16 5.86 -10.29
N LEU A 46 11.24 5.56 -11.03
CA LEU A 46 12.46 6.34 -11.03
C LEU A 46 12.21 7.76 -11.55
N ALA A 47 11.44 7.92 -12.64
CA ALA A 47 11.11 9.24 -13.16
C ALA A 47 10.37 10.11 -12.14
N GLY A 48 9.44 9.54 -11.36
CA GLY A 48 8.75 10.27 -10.29
C GLY A 48 9.60 10.52 -9.04
N ALA A 49 10.63 9.68 -8.82
CA ALA A 49 11.51 9.76 -7.66
C ALA A 49 12.76 10.62 -7.89
N GLU A 50 13.18 10.82 -9.15
CA GLU A 50 14.44 11.47 -9.54
C GLU A 50 14.74 12.75 -8.77
N PRO A 51 13.79 13.70 -8.61
CA PRO A 51 14.08 14.97 -7.93
C PRO A 51 14.39 14.83 -6.43
N PHE A 52 14.16 13.65 -5.85
CA PHE A 52 14.28 13.36 -4.44
C PHE A 52 15.33 12.29 -4.14
N LEU A 53 15.94 11.70 -5.16
CA LEU A 53 16.95 10.65 -4.96
C LEU A 53 18.17 11.23 -4.24
N PRO A 54 18.73 10.51 -3.25
CA PRO A 54 19.92 10.97 -2.56
C PRO A 54 21.13 10.91 -3.50
N ALA A 55 22.16 11.71 -3.22
CA ALA A 55 23.41 11.72 -4.00
C ALA A 55 24.02 10.31 -4.18
N ALA A 56 23.80 9.42 -3.21
CA ALA A 56 24.19 8.01 -3.24
C ALA A 56 23.67 7.24 -4.48
N PHE A 57 22.52 7.64 -5.04
CA PHE A 57 22.03 7.05 -6.29
C PHE A 57 22.98 7.31 -7.46
N HIS A 58 23.68 8.44 -7.48
CA HIS A 58 24.56 8.83 -8.60
C HIS A 58 25.98 8.28 -8.48
N LEU A 59 26.30 7.51 -7.43
CA LEU A 59 27.60 6.86 -7.30
C LEU A 59 27.83 5.91 -8.49
N PRO A 60 28.97 6.02 -9.21
CA PRO A 60 29.21 5.25 -10.44
C PRO A 60 29.37 3.75 -10.18
N GLU A 61 29.87 3.37 -9.00
CA GLU A 61 30.07 1.97 -8.60
C GLU A 61 28.76 1.26 -8.24
N ALA A 62 27.78 2.03 -7.74
CA ALA A 62 26.49 1.50 -7.30
C ALA A 62 25.73 0.90 -8.49
N LYS A 63 25.30 -0.36 -8.36
CA LYS A 63 24.57 -1.07 -9.40
C LYS A 63 23.15 -0.55 -9.51
N LYS A 64 22.68 -0.39 -10.75
CA LYS A 64 21.38 0.17 -11.10
C LYS A 64 20.70 -0.79 -12.06
N ILE A 65 19.66 -1.46 -11.59
CA ILE A 65 18.98 -2.52 -12.33
C ILE A 65 17.53 -2.10 -12.52
N ARG A 66 17.15 -1.91 -13.79
CA ARG A 66 15.76 -1.66 -14.15
C ARG A 66 14.96 -2.96 -14.06
N PHE A 67 13.81 -2.88 -13.42
CA PHE A 67 12.90 -4.01 -13.21
C PHE A 67 11.51 -3.72 -13.80
N THR A 68 10.99 -4.67 -14.56
CA THR A 68 9.67 -4.57 -15.22
C THR A 68 8.80 -5.82 -15.02
N GLY A 69 9.27 -6.77 -14.21
CA GLY A 69 8.66 -8.07 -14.05
C GLY A 69 7.74 -8.18 -12.84
N HIS A 70 7.55 -9.42 -12.42
CA HIS A 70 6.88 -9.77 -11.15
C HIS A 70 7.90 -10.40 -10.20
N CYS A 71 7.52 -10.55 -8.93
CA CYS A 71 8.29 -11.38 -8.01
C CYS A 71 8.13 -12.85 -8.44
N SER A 72 8.91 -13.27 -9.44
CA SER A 72 8.98 -14.63 -9.99
C SER A 72 10.40 -15.17 -9.86
N GLU A 73 10.54 -16.49 -9.85
CA GLU A 73 11.85 -17.13 -9.72
C GLU A 73 12.82 -16.69 -10.81
N ARG A 74 12.32 -16.57 -12.05
CA ARG A 74 13.11 -16.12 -13.19
C ARG A 74 13.62 -14.70 -13.01
N ASP A 75 12.74 -13.77 -12.67
CA ASP A 75 13.10 -12.36 -12.59
C ASP A 75 13.98 -12.09 -11.36
N VAL A 76 13.73 -12.75 -10.22
CA VAL A 76 14.60 -12.66 -9.04
C VAL A 76 15.97 -13.30 -9.31
N ALA A 77 16.05 -14.45 -9.97
CA ALA A 77 17.33 -15.04 -10.36
C ALA A 77 18.12 -14.09 -11.28
N GLY A 78 17.44 -13.45 -12.24
CA GLY A 78 18.04 -12.41 -13.07
C GLY A 78 18.57 -11.22 -12.27
N LEU A 79 17.83 -10.76 -11.25
CA LEU A 79 18.28 -9.71 -10.35
C LEU A 79 19.54 -10.12 -9.56
N VAL A 80 19.59 -11.35 -9.04
CA VAL A 80 20.77 -11.87 -8.31
C VAL A 80 21.99 -11.88 -9.22
N GLN A 81 21.86 -12.43 -10.44
CA GLN A 81 22.96 -12.48 -11.40
C GLN A 81 23.44 -11.09 -11.81
N ALA A 82 22.52 -10.16 -12.10
CA ALA A 82 22.85 -8.79 -12.47
C ALA A 82 23.44 -7.97 -11.29
N SER A 83 23.12 -8.35 -10.06
CA SER A 83 23.70 -7.74 -8.85
C SER A 83 25.17 -8.10 -8.71
N GLY A 84 25.55 -9.36 -8.99
CA GLY A 84 26.90 -9.85 -8.71
C GLY A 84 27.25 -9.81 -7.21
N ASP A 85 28.52 -10.04 -6.91
CA ASP A 85 28.99 -10.24 -5.54
C ASP A 85 29.35 -8.93 -4.82
N ASP A 86 29.67 -9.05 -3.52
CA ASP A 86 30.11 -7.98 -2.62
C ASP A 86 29.18 -6.76 -2.63
N ARG A 87 27.95 -6.96 -2.15
CA ARG A 87 26.93 -5.92 -2.00
C ARG A 87 26.73 -5.62 -0.53
N ALA A 88 26.45 -4.35 -0.23
CA ALA A 88 26.23 -3.91 1.14
C ALA A 88 24.75 -3.69 1.47
N VAL A 89 23.92 -3.39 0.46
CA VAL A 89 22.51 -3.05 0.64
C VAL A 89 21.76 -3.19 -0.69
N VAL A 90 20.52 -3.66 -0.63
CA VAL A 90 19.56 -3.57 -1.74
C VAL A 90 18.60 -2.42 -1.47
N ILE A 91 18.40 -1.56 -2.46
CA ILE A 91 17.51 -0.40 -2.39
C ILE A 91 16.47 -0.51 -3.50
N GLY A 92 15.22 -0.78 -3.11
CA GLY A 92 14.09 -0.90 -4.03
C GLY A 92 13.33 0.42 -4.17
N VAL A 93 13.16 0.92 -5.40
CA VAL A 93 12.40 2.15 -5.70
C VAL A 93 11.23 1.81 -6.61
N GLY A 94 10.02 1.71 -6.05
CA GLY A 94 8.86 1.35 -6.85
C GLY A 94 7.59 0.97 -6.10
N GLY A 95 6.72 0.21 -6.79
CA GLY A 95 5.48 -0.34 -6.25
C GLY A 95 5.63 -1.77 -5.73
N GLY A 96 4.50 -2.41 -5.38
CA GLY A 96 4.48 -3.68 -4.64
C GLY A 96 5.31 -4.82 -5.26
N ALA A 97 5.10 -5.14 -6.54
CA ALA A 97 5.81 -6.23 -7.20
C ALA A 97 7.34 -6.04 -7.21
N LEU A 98 7.80 -4.79 -7.38
CA LEU A 98 9.22 -4.46 -7.32
C LEU A 98 9.75 -4.61 -5.90
N LEU A 99 9.03 -4.07 -4.91
CA LEU A 99 9.45 -4.14 -3.51
C LEU A 99 9.50 -5.59 -3.01
N ASP A 100 8.56 -6.43 -3.42
CA ASP A 100 8.58 -7.87 -3.12
C ASP A 100 9.80 -8.55 -3.74
N SER A 101 10.13 -8.23 -5.00
CA SER A 101 11.33 -8.77 -5.67
C SER A 101 12.62 -8.28 -5.01
N ALA A 102 12.68 -7.02 -4.59
CA ALA A 102 13.81 -6.43 -3.91
C ALA A 102 14.03 -7.04 -2.52
N LYS A 103 12.96 -7.38 -1.78
CA LYS A 103 13.07 -8.13 -0.51
C LYS A 103 13.73 -9.48 -0.70
N VAL A 104 13.25 -10.25 -1.68
CA VAL A 104 13.82 -11.59 -1.97
C VAL A 104 15.28 -11.43 -2.39
N LEU A 105 15.58 -10.46 -3.26
CA LEU A 105 16.95 -10.17 -3.68
C LEU A 105 17.87 -9.87 -2.49
N ALA A 106 17.45 -8.97 -1.60
CA ALA A 106 18.23 -8.59 -0.41
C ALA A 106 18.60 -9.82 0.43
N ARG A 107 17.63 -10.72 0.63
CA ARG A 107 17.81 -11.95 1.40
C ARG A 107 18.69 -12.97 0.71
N ARG A 108 18.54 -13.14 -0.60
CA ARG A 108 19.44 -14.00 -1.41
C ARG A 108 20.88 -13.52 -1.38
N LEU A 109 21.09 -12.20 -1.30
CA LEU A 109 22.41 -11.59 -1.17
C LEU A 109 22.90 -11.49 0.28
N GLY A 110 22.06 -11.77 1.28
CA GLY A 110 22.40 -11.67 2.70
C GLY A 110 22.63 -10.22 3.19
N VAL A 111 21.96 -9.24 2.58
CA VAL A 111 22.14 -7.80 2.87
C VAL A 111 20.83 -7.14 3.32
N PRO A 112 20.89 -6.01 4.04
CA PRO A 112 19.70 -5.26 4.41
C PRO A 112 18.93 -4.72 3.18
N LEU A 113 17.60 -4.62 3.33
CA LEU A 113 16.71 -3.97 2.38
C LEU A 113 16.35 -2.55 2.82
N VAL A 114 16.50 -1.61 1.89
CA VAL A 114 15.84 -0.29 1.94
C VAL A 114 14.69 -0.27 0.93
N ALA A 115 13.47 0.03 1.38
CA ALA A 115 12.30 0.17 0.53
C ALA A 115 11.89 1.64 0.39
N ILE A 116 11.82 2.12 -0.85
CA ILE A 116 11.38 3.46 -1.22
C ILE A 116 10.10 3.31 -2.07
N PRO A 117 8.91 3.28 -1.43
CA PRO A 117 7.67 3.17 -2.17
C PRO A 117 7.38 4.46 -2.96
N THR A 118 7.13 4.33 -4.26
CA THR A 118 6.74 5.45 -5.11
C THR A 118 5.22 5.57 -5.30
N ILE A 119 4.48 4.55 -4.84
CA ILE A 119 3.02 4.51 -4.83
C ILE A 119 2.53 3.92 -3.51
N ALA A 120 1.39 4.40 -3.02
CA ALA A 120 0.73 3.86 -1.82
C ALA A 120 -0.43 2.93 -2.22
N ALA A 121 -0.13 1.85 -2.93
CA ALA A 121 -1.13 0.92 -3.48
C ALA A 121 -1.30 -0.39 -2.72
N THR A 122 -0.30 -0.79 -1.93
CA THR A 122 -0.29 -2.05 -1.18
C THR A 122 0.53 -1.87 0.09
N CYS A 123 0.43 -2.82 1.01
CA CYS A 123 1.27 -2.92 2.20
C CYS A 123 2.69 -3.47 1.97
N ALA A 124 3.13 -3.71 0.73
CA ALA A 124 4.40 -4.37 0.43
C ALA A 124 5.63 -3.69 1.07
N ALA A 125 5.72 -2.36 1.11
CA ALA A 125 6.85 -1.69 1.76
C ALA A 125 6.99 -2.03 3.26
N TRP A 126 5.87 -2.38 3.92
CA TRP A 126 5.80 -2.62 5.36
C TRP A 126 6.03 -4.08 5.74
N THR A 127 5.49 -5.01 4.96
CA THR A 127 5.40 -6.41 5.35
C THR A 127 6.74 -7.15 5.22
N PRO A 128 7.08 -8.02 6.17
CA PRO A 128 8.13 -9.03 6.02
C PRO A 128 7.55 -10.24 5.28
N LEU A 129 7.08 -10.03 4.05
CA LEU A 129 6.64 -11.09 3.16
C LEU A 129 6.75 -10.63 1.71
N SER A 130 6.89 -11.59 0.79
CA SER A 130 6.76 -11.35 -0.64
C SER A 130 5.70 -12.26 -1.24
N VAL A 131 4.89 -11.73 -2.16
CA VAL A 131 3.93 -12.55 -2.93
C VAL A 131 4.62 -13.01 -4.20
N TRP A 132 4.65 -14.33 -4.42
CA TRP A 132 5.26 -14.94 -5.59
C TRP A 132 4.26 -15.11 -6.73
N TYR A 133 4.74 -14.86 -7.94
CA TYR A 133 3.96 -14.95 -9.17
C TYR A 133 4.65 -15.88 -10.17
N SER A 134 3.86 -16.49 -11.06
CA SER A 134 4.39 -17.08 -12.28
C SER A 134 4.84 -15.99 -13.25
N ASP A 135 5.64 -16.35 -14.25
CA ASP A 135 6.05 -15.42 -15.32
C ASP A 135 4.86 -14.88 -16.13
N ALA A 136 3.70 -15.54 -16.05
CA ALA A 136 2.44 -15.07 -16.63
C ALA A 136 1.65 -14.11 -15.72
N GLY A 137 2.18 -13.74 -14.56
CA GLY A 137 1.57 -12.81 -13.61
C GLY A 137 0.48 -13.43 -12.73
N GLN A 138 0.39 -14.76 -12.64
CA GLN A 138 -0.57 -15.44 -11.76
C GLN A 138 0.03 -15.60 -10.37
N ALA A 139 -0.71 -15.22 -9.32
CA ALA A 139 -0.27 -15.42 -7.94
C ALA A 139 -0.14 -16.93 -7.64
N LEU A 140 0.98 -17.32 -7.03
CA LEU A 140 1.29 -18.71 -6.71
C LEU A 140 1.21 -18.97 -5.20
N ASN A 141 2.07 -18.31 -4.43
CA ASN A 141 2.14 -18.42 -2.98
C ASN A 141 2.72 -17.12 -2.39
N PHE A 142 3.00 -17.14 -1.09
CA PHE A 142 3.74 -16.08 -0.42
C PHE A 142 4.89 -16.69 0.40
N GLU A 143 5.94 -15.92 0.58
CA GLU A 143 7.08 -16.26 1.43
C GLU A 143 7.09 -15.32 2.64
N LEU A 144 7.15 -15.91 3.84
CA LEU A 144 7.35 -15.18 5.09
C LEU A 144 8.83 -15.13 5.43
N PHE A 145 9.21 -14.06 6.10
CA PHE A 145 10.57 -13.61 6.25
C PHE A 145 10.88 -13.42 7.74
N ASP A 146 11.97 -14.01 8.21
CA ASP A 146 12.33 -14.02 9.65
C ASP A 146 12.84 -12.66 10.16
N ASP A 147 13.30 -11.81 9.24
CA ASP A 147 13.70 -10.42 9.49
C ASP A 147 12.79 -9.42 8.78
N ALA A 148 12.67 -8.24 9.38
CA ALA A 148 11.92 -7.12 8.84
C ALA A 148 12.72 -6.32 7.81
N ASN A 149 12.01 -5.57 6.96
CA ASN A 149 12.64 -4.57 6.09
C ASN A 149 13.46 -3.60 6.97
N PHE A 150 14.75 -3.44 6.65
CA PHE A 150 15.67 -2.68 7.51
C PHE A 150 15.28 -1.20 7.57
N LEU A 151 14.91 -0.61 6.42
CA LEU A 151 14.55 0.79 6.32
C LEU A 151 13.45 1.02 5.29
N VAL A 152 12.43 1.79 5.65
CA VAL A 152 11.38 2.25 4.74
C VAL A 152 11.38 3.76 4.71
N LEU A 153 11.66 4.34 3.53
CA LEU A 153 11.75 5.78 3.32
C LEU A 153 10.62 6.24 2.40
N VAL A 154 9.66 6.96 2.97
CA VAL A 154 8.48 7.46 2.26
C VAL A 154 8.67 8.95 2.03
N GLU A 155 8.86 9.36 0.78
CA GLU A 155 8.75 10.76 0.36
C GLU A 155 7.30 11.05 -0.05
N PRO A 156 6.53 11.81 0.75
CA PRO A 156 5.13 12.06 0.45
C PRO A 156 4.92 12.74 -0.91
N ARG A 157 5.86 13.58 -1.36
CA ARG A 157 5.75 14.29 -2.65
C ARG A 157 5.79 13.33 -3.84
N ILE A 158 6.53 12.22 -3.77
CA ILE A 158 6.50 11.18 -4.81
C ILE A 158 5.11 10.55 -4.88
N ILE A 159 4.55 10.15 -3.73
CA ILE A 159 3.24 9.52 -3.65
C ILE A 159 2.12 10.46 -4.12
N LEU A 160 2.18 11.74 -3.73
CA LEU A 160 1.20 12.75 -4.11
C LEU A 160 1.17 13.03 -5.62
N ASN A 161 2.32 12.86 -6.29
CA ASN A 161 2.43 13.03 -7.75
C ASN A 161 2.12 11.74 -8.53
N ALA A 162 1.91 10.61 -7.84
CA ALA A 162 1.52 9.37 -8.49
C ALA A 162 0.05 9.40 -8.93
N PRO A 163 -0.35 8.63 -9.95
CA PRO A 163 -1.74 8.52 -10.36
C PRO A 163 -2.67 8.11 -9.20
N ALA A 164 -3.79 8.83 -9.04
CA ALA A 164 -4.68 8.71 -7.88
C ALA A 164 -5.29 7.30 -7.72
N GLU A 165 -5.41 6.53 -8.80
CA GLU A 165 -5.87 5.14 -8.78
C GLU A 165 -5.01 4.24 -7.90
N TYR A 166 -3.71 4.54 -7.75
CA TYR A 166 -2.85 3.78 -6.86
C TYR A 166 -3.17 4.04 -5.39
N LEU A 167 -3.44 5.30 -5.01
CA LEU A 167 -3.88 5.62 -3.65
C LEU A 167 -5.25 4.98 -3.35
N LEU A 168 -6.18 5.02 -4.31
CA LEU A 168 -7.48 4.35 -4.20
C LEU A 168 -7.31 2.84 -3.98
N ALA A 169 -6.41 2.19 -4.73
CA ALA A 169 -6.08 0.79 -4.53
C ALA A 169 -5.55 0.50 -3.12
N GLY A 170 -4.66 1.36 -2.59
CA GLY A 170 -4.12 1.20 -1.24
C GLY A 170 -5.15 1.44 -0.13
N ILE A 171 -6.10 2.36 -0.32
CA ILE A 171 -7.25 2.50 0.57
C ILE A 171 -8.07 1.20 0.57
N GLY A 172 -8.28 0.59 -0.60
CA GLY A 172 -8.94 -0.71 -0.75
C GLY A 172 -8.22 -1.83 0.02
N ASP A 173 -6.91 -2.00 -0.19
CA ASP A 173 -6.08 -2.99 0.53
C ASP A 173 -6.17 -2.78 2.04
N THR A 174 -6.08 -1.52 2.49
CA THR A 174 -6.14 -1.16 3.91
C THR A 174 -7.50 -1.45 4.53
N LEU A 175 -8.60 -1.19 3.82
CA LEU A 175 -9.95 -1.51 4.29
C LEU A 175 -10.16 -3.02 4.43
N ALA A 176 -9.61 -3.81 3.49
CA ALA A 176 -9.72 -5.26 3.52
C ALA A 176 -9.07 -5.88 4.77
N LYS A 177 -7.96 -5.30 5.28
CA LYS A 177 -7.25 -5.84 6.46
C LYS A 177 -8.11 -6.02 7.69
N TRP A 178 -9.07 -5.12 7.94
CA TRP A 178 -9.97 -5.30 9.08
C TRP A 178 -10.86 -6.52 8.91
N TYR A 179 -11.46 -6.69 7.73
CA TYR A 179 -12.34 -7.82 7.43
C TYR A 179 -11.59 -9.15 7.41
N GLU A 180 -10.38 -9.18 6.87
CA GLU A 180 -9.48 -10.35 6.96
C GLU A 180 -9.19 -10.71 8.42
N ALA A 181 -8.78 -9.72 9.22
CA ALA A 181 -8.37 -9.95 10.60
C ALA A 181 -9.50 -10.48 11.49
N VAL A 182 -10.71 -9.91 11.42
CA VAL A 182 -11.82 -10.36 12.29
C VAL A 182 -12.38 -11.73 11.93
N VAL A 183 -12.23 -12.17 10.67
CA VAL A 183 -12.61 -13.52 10.25
C VAL A 183 -11.59 -14.55 10.75
N LEU A 184 -10.30 -14.20 10.72
CA LEU A 184 -9.21 -15.04 11.23
C LEU A 184 -9.14 -15.05 12.78
N ALA A 185 -9.73 -14.05 13.44
CA ALA A 185 -9.73 -13.87 14.89
C ALA A 185 -11.17 -13.89 15.46
N PRO A 186 -11.82 -15.06 15.56
CA PRO A 186 -13.21 -15.16 16.03
C PRO A 186 -13.39 -14.80 17.52
N GLN A 187 -12.33 -14.88 18.32
CA GLN A 187 -12.29 -14.52 19.73
C GLN A 187 -11.18 -13.48 19.98
N PRO A 188 -11.32 -12.24 19.46
CA PRO A 188 -10.24 -11.26 19.49
C PRO A 188 -9.83 -10.87 20.91
N GLU A 189 -10.72 -10.93 21.89
CA GLU A 189 -10.44 -10.68 23.31
C GLU A 189 -9.44 -11.67 23.92
N ALA A 190 -9.36 -12.90 23.40
CA ALA A 190 -8.43 -13.94 23.84
C ALA A 190 -7.04 -13.79 23.20
N LEU A 191 -6.89 -12.90 22.20
CA LEU A 191 -5.63 -12.71 21.50
C LEU A 191 -4.68 -11.77 22.26
N PRO A 192 -3.36 -11.88 22.01
CA PRO A 192 -2.38 -10.97 22.57
C PRO A 192 -2.74 -9.49 22.32
N LEU A 193 -2.38 -8.62 23.28
CA LEU A 193 -2.69 -7.19 23.23
C LEU A 193 -2.28 -6.54 21.91
N THR A 194 -1.13 -6.93 21.34
CA THR A 194 -0.63 -6.42 20.04
C THR A 194 -1.59 -6.72 18.90
N VAL A 195 -2.12 -7.93 18.84
CA VAL A 195 -3.09 -8.34 17.81
C VAL A 195 -4.40 -7.57 17.98
N ARG A 196 -4.87 -7.42 19.22
CA ARG A 196 -6.07 -6.63 19.54
C ARG A 196 -5.93 -5.15 19.15
N LEU A 197 -4.77 -4.56 19.42
CA LEU A 197 -4.45 -3.20 18.99
C LEU A 197 -4.42 -3.08 17.46
N GLY A 198 -3.86 -4.07 16.77
CA GLY A 198 -3.88 -4.16 15.31
C GLY A 198 -5.31 -4.19 14.74
N ILE A 199 -6.17 -5.07 15.27
CA ILE A 199 -7.58 -5.16 14.87
C ILE A 199 -8.32 -3.85 15.12
N ASN A 200 -8.11 -3.22 16.28
CA ASN A 200 -8.73 -1.93 16.62
C ASN A 200 -8.24 -0.79 15.72
N GLY A 201 -6.94 -0.78 15.38
CA GLY A 201 -6.36 0.17 14.43
C GLY A 201 -6.97 0.00 13.04
N ALA A 202 -7.06 -1.24 12.56
CA ALA A 202 -7.68 -1.56 11.28
C ALA A 202 -9.17 -1.15 11.24
N LEU A 203 -9.90 -1.23 12.37
CA LEU A 203 -11.31 -0.80 12.47
C LEU A 203 -11.52 0.72 12.33
N ALA A 204 -10.51 1.53 12.66
CA ALA A 204 -10.64 2.99 12.60
C ALA A 204 -10.87 3.50 11.18
N ILE A 205 -10.33 2.79 10.19
CA ILE A 205 -10.29 3.18 8.78
C ILE A 205 -11.68 3.02 8.12
N PRO A 206 -12.36 1.85 8.18
CA PRO A 206 -13.71 1.72 7.65
C PRO A 206 -14.71 2.61 8.39
N ARG A 207 -14.53 2.87 9.69
CA ARG A 207 -15.39 3.82 10.44
C ARG A 207 -15.29 5.24 9.90
N ARG A 208 -14.07 5.72 9.61
CA ARG A 208 -13.83 7.03 8.99
C ARG A 208 -14.41 7.08 7.58
N ALA A 209 -14.20 6.04 6.78
CA ALA A 209 -14.77 5.94 5.44
C ALA A 209 -16.31 5.96 5.45
N ALA A 210 -16.94 5.35 6.47
CA ALA A 210 -18.39 5.35 6.65
C ALA A 210 -18.96 6.65 7.28
N GLY A 211 -18.12 7.65 7.56
CA GLY A 211 -18.55 8.90 8.20
C GLY A 211 -19.01 8.74 9.66
N GLN A 212 -18.70 7.60 10.30
CA GLN A 212 -19.02 7.34 11.70
C GLN A 212 -17.91 7.87 12.60
N GLN A 213 -17.86 9.20 12.76
CA GLN A 213 -17.18 9.76 13.92
C GLN A 213 -18.03 9.48 15.16
N ARG A 214 -17.43 8.88 16.20
CA ARG A 214 -18.03 8.95 17.54
C ARG A 214 -17.98 10.42 17.94
N ASN A 215 -19.13 11.10 17.90
CA ASN A 215 -19.30 12.40 18.53
C ASN A 215 -19.11 12.20 20.04
N GLY A 216 -17.89 12.43 20.53
CA GLY A 216 -17.70 12.82 21.92
C GLY A 216 -18.36 14.18 22.10
N ALA A 217 -19.40 14.24 22.94
CA ALA A 217 -20.04 15.44 23.49
C ALA A 217 -19.91 16.73 22.65
N GLY A 218 -20.83 16.94 21.71
CA GLY A 218 -20.97 18.21 21.00
C GLY A 218 -22.18 18.14 20.06
N GLY A 219 -23.17 18.99 20.30
CA GLY A 219 -24.43 19.03 19.54
C GLY A 219 -24.23 19.27 18.03
N PRO A 220 -25.29 19.07 17.22
CA PRO A 220 -25.17 19.15 15.76
C PRO A 220 -24.75 20.56 15.32
N ALA A 221 -23.70 20.64 14.50
CA ALA A 221 -23.29 21.88 13.85
C ALA A 221 -24.43 22.43 12.95
N PRO A 222 -24.59 23.77 12.84
CA PRO A 222 -25.69 24.34 12.08
C PRO A 222 -25.50 24.08 10.58
N ARG A 223 -26.57 23.62 9.93
CA ARG A 223 -26.60 23.41 8.48
C ARG A 223 -26.58 24.75 7.77
N ARG A 224 -25.56 25.02 6.95
CA ARG A 224 -25.66 26.03 5.89
C ARG A 224 -26.53 25.47 4.78
N SER A 225 -27.61 26.18 4.46
CA SER A 225 -28.46 25.94 3.31
C SER A 225 -27.81 26.55 2.07
N ASP A 226 -27.22 25.71 1.21
CA ASP A 226 -26.96 26.09 -0.18
C ASP A 226 -28.10 25.54 -1.06
N PRO A 227 -28.81 26.38 -1.82
CA PRO A 227 -29.81 25.94 -2.78
C PRO A 227 -29.10 25.55 -4.08
N GLY A 228 -29.13 24.28 -4.48
CA GLY A 228 -28.80 23.92 -5.87
C GLY A 228 -28.11 22.58 -6.14
N VAL A 229 -27.76 21.77 -5.14
CA VAL A 229 -27.15 20.46 -5.39
C VAL A 229 -28.08 19.33 -4.98
N SER A 230 -28.70 18.68 -5.96
CA SER A 230 -29.44 17.43 -5.77
C SER A 230 -28.46 16.34 -5.32
N ARG A 231 -28.61 15.89 -4.07
CA ARG A 231 -27.86 14.75 -3.53
C ARG A 231 -28.31 13.47 -4.23
N CYS A 232 -27.40 12.83 -4.97
CA CYS A 232 -27.52 11.40 -5.26
C CYS A 232 -27.50 10.63 -3.93
N GLY A 233 -28.55 9.86 -3.67
CA GLY A 233 -28.77 9.15 -2.41
C GLY A 233 -27.60 8.23 -2.04
N GLY A 234 -27.20 8.28 -0.78
CA GLY A 234 -26.29 7.31 -0.19
C GLY A 234 -26.89 5.91 -0.31
N GLY A 235 -26.13 4.99 -0.88
CA GLY A 235 -26.52 3.59 -0.98
C GLY A 235 -26.74 2.99 0.41
N ASP A 236 -27.86 2.31 0.59
CA ASP A 236 -28.20 1.60 1.81
C ASP A 236 -27.27 0.39 2.01
N TYR A 237 -26.25 0.58 2.85
CA TYR A 237 -25.22 -0.40 3.16
C TYR A 237 -25.77 -1.68 3.82
N ARG A 238 -27.02 -1.66 4.35
CA ARG A 238 -27.65 -2.88 4.91
C ARG A 238 -27.92 -3.91 3.82
N ARG A 239 -28.26 -3.47 2.61
CA ARG A 239 -28.59 -4.35 1.48
C ARG A 239 -27.37 -5.14 0.97
N TRP A 240 -26.17 -4.56 1.09
CA TRP A 240 -24.90 -5.24 0.76
C TRP A 240 -24.57 -6.37 1.73
N ARG A 241 -24.83 -6.17 3.02
CA ARG A 241 -24.55 -7.16 4.07
C ARG A 241 -25.43 -8.41 3.95
N ASP A 242 -26.68 -8.24 3.54
CA ASP A 242 -27.65 -9.34 3.50
C ASP A 242 -27.54 -10.14 2.19
N GLY A 243 -27.13 -9.52 1.07
CA GLY A 243 -26.89 -10.22 -0.20
C GLY A 243 -25.70 -11.19 -0.16
N TRP A 244 -24.67 -10.90 0.62
CA TRP A 244 -23.47 -11.73 0.73
C TRP A 244 -23.69 -13.01 1.57
N ARG A 245 -24.62 -13.00 2.54
CA ARG A 245 -24.97 -14.19 3.34
C ARG A 245 -25.81 -15.21 2.58
N ALA A 246 -26.48 -14.81 1.49
CA ALA A 246 -27.45 -15.65 0.80
C ALA A 246 -26.89 -16.43 -0.41
N GLY A 247 -25.58 -16.37 -0.69
CA GLY A 247 -24.96 -17.16 -1.77
C GLY A 247 -25.49 -16.89 -3.18
N GLY A 248 -26.10 -15.72 -3.44
CA GLY A 248 -26.70 -15.39 -4.73
C GLY A 248 -25.72 -14.75 -5.72
N THR A 249 -25.71 -15.23 -6.96
CA THR A 249 -25.05 -14.60 -8.11
C THR A 249 -25.72 -13.27 -8.46
N LEU A 250 -24.93 -12.19 -8.53
CA LEU A 250 -25.38 -10.85 -8.92
C LEU A 250 -25.46 -10.73 -10.45
N HIS A 251 -26.67 -10.59 -11.01
CA HIS A 251 -26.85 -10.11 -12.37
C HIS A 251 -26.82 -8.56 -12.43
N PRO A 252 -26.16 -7.94 -13.41
CA PRO A 252 -26.15 -6.49 -13.56
C PRO A 252 -27.52 -6.01 -14.08
N GLY A 253 -28.32 -5.42 -13.20
CA GLY A 253 -29.58 -4.79 -13.55
C GLY A 253 -29.39 -3.53 -14.40
N ARG A 254 -30.11 -3.46 -15.53
CA ARG A 254 -30.18 -2.32 -16.45
C ARG A 254 -30.52 -1.01 -15.72
N ARG A 255 -29.76 0.06 -15.97
CA ARG A 255 -30.11 1.42 -15.54
C ARG A 255 -31.28 1.95 -16.38
N ARG A 256 -32.35 2.42 -15.74
CA ARG A 256 -33.35 3.30 -16.38
C ARG A 256 -32.88 4.76 -16.29
N PRO A 257 -33.06 5.59 -17.33
CA PRO A 257 -32.87 7.04 -17.22
C PRO A 257 -34.01 7.68 -16.40
N CYS A 258 -33.69 8.61 -15.51
CA CYS A 258 -34.69 9.48 -14.87
C CYS A 258 -35.25 10.46 -15.92
N GLY A 259 -36.57 10.44 -16.10
CA GLY A 259 -37.28 11.30 -17.04
C GLY A 259 -37.47 12.74 -16.56
N ALA A 260 -37.51 13.67 -17.52
CA ALA A 260 -38.15 14.97 -17.37
C ALA A 260 -39.62 14.84 -17.80
N GLN A 261 -40.50 15.45 -17.01
CA GLN A 261 -41.95 15.41 -17.13
C GLN A 261 -42.46 16.24 -18.32
N ARG A 262 -43.59 15.78 -18.87
CA ARG A 262 -44.44 16.47 -19.83
C ARG A 262 -44.97 17.78 -19.25
N THR A 263 -45.00 18.82 -20.08
CA THR A 263 -45.93 19.95 -19.94
C THR A 263 -46.85 19.92 -21.15
N ASP A 264 -48.14 19.66 -20.92
CA ASP A 264 -49.19 19.78 -21.92
C ASP A 264 -49.62 21.26 -22.07
N GLY A 265 -49.84 21.68 -23.32
CA GLY A 265 -50.90 22.64 -23.69
C GLY A 265 -50.52 24.11 -23.90
N ALA A 266 -50.43 24.57 -25.16
CA ALA A 266 -51.43 25.44 -25.81
C ALA A 266 -50.87 26.15 -27.08
N ALA A 267 -51.74 26.22 -28.09
CA ALA A 267 -51.64 26.74 -29.45
C ALA A 267 -51.06 28.16 -29.65
N ALA A 268 -50.47 28.43 -30.83
CA ALA A 268 -51.01 29.36 -31.85
C ALA A 268 -50.04 29.53 -33.05
N ASP A 269 -50.59 29.31 -34.25
CA ASP A 269 -50.43 30.01 -35.54
C ASP A 269 -49.10 30.64 -35.96
N GLY A 270 -48.69 30.35 -37.22
CA GLY A 270 -47.69 31.10 -37.98
C GLY A 270 -46.90 30.24 -38.95
#